data_AF-A0A7X3VRF3-F1
#
_entry.id   AF-A0A7X3VRF3-F1
#
_cell.length_a   1.000
_cell.length_b   1.000
_cell.length_c   1.000
_cell.angle_alpha   90.00
_cell.angle_beta   90.00
_cell.angle_gamma   90.00
#
_symmetry.space_group_name_H-M   'P 1'
#
loop_
_entity.id
_entity.type
_entity.pdbx_description
1 polymer ?
#
loop_
_entity_poly.entity_id
_entity_poly.type
_entity_poly.pdbx_seq_one_letter_code
_entity_poly.pdbx_strand_id
1 'polypeptide(L)'
;MQVAAMFGDQKGGVVEKPDPRAGGDVAVVKIHAVPMCTEYKGFIHGGTGEHFGHEAAGEVVEVAQPGRVQVGDRVVVQPQNACGKCQMCVSGEHIHCMRGRRPSIQDLVGDEVASATYAQYMHKMEDMLFPIPDGVSYEHAGMACCGLGPTFGAMEQMQVNSLDTVMVTGLGPVGLGGIINAHYRGARVIGVESHPYRAELAKKLGATAVLNPNDEDILDQIQDLTNGVGIDKAMDCSGASAAHRLMVDAARRKGQVTFIGEGGEFPLAASRDMIRKGLVLRGNWHYNLGVYPKLMQVIQNSPEQLNTFITHTFPMRDVQEAWELQATGECGKVVLHPWG
;
A
#
# COMPACT_ATOMS: atom_id res chain seq x y z
N MET A 1 22.11 2.85 15.43
CA MET A 1 20.89 3.28 14.74
C MET A 1 19.67 3.09 15.61
N GLN A 2 18.68 3.97 15.46
CA GLN A 2 17.38 3.85 16.11
C GLN A 2 16.42 3.01 15.28
N VAL A 3 15.64 2.17 15.96
CA VAL A 3 14.51 1.41 15.39
C VAL A 3 13.28 1.61 16.27
N ALA A 4 12.09 1.69 15.67
CA ALA A 4 10.85 1.76 16.43
C ALA A 4 10.52 0.40 17.05
N ALA A 5 10.01 0.41 18.27
CA ALA A 5 9.64 -0.78 19.02
C ALA A 5 8.29 -0.60 19.72
N MET A 6 7.60 -1.72 19.93
CA MET A 6 6.42 -1.83 20.78
C MET A 6 6.78 -2.65 22.02
N PHE A 7 6.30 -2.21 23.17
CA PHE A 7 6.62 -2.76 24.48
C PHE A 7 5.42 -3.43 25.15
N GLY A 8 4.32 -3.64 24.43
CA GLY A 8 3.04 -4.12 24.96
C GLY A 8 2.22 -3.00 25.60
N ASP A 9 0.97 -3.32 25.96
CA ASP A 9 0.04 -2.40 26.64
C ASP A 9 -0.08 -1.01 26.00
N GLN A 10 -0.11 -0.97 24.66
CA GLN A 10 -0.15 0.28 23.88
C GLN A 10 1.00 1.24 24.21
N LYS A 11 2.20 0.69 24.45
CA LYS A 11 3.44 1.44 24.62
C LYS A 11 4.40 1.16 23.47
N GLY A 12 5.02 2.21 23.01
CA GLY A 12 5.93 2.23 21.89
C GLY A 12 6.99 3.31 22.06
N GLY A 13 8.03 3.23 21.26
CA GLY A 13 9.15 4.17 21.30
C GLY A 13 10.25 3.71 20.36
N VAL A 14 11.49 4.09 20.68
CA VAL A 14 12.67 3.68 19.91
C VAL A 14 13.66 2.94 20.79
N VAL A 15 14.40 2.02 20.19
CA VAL A 15 15.53 1.33 20.81
C VAL A 15 16.78 1.49 19.95
N GLU A 16 17.94 1.46 20.58
CA GLU A 16 19.23 1.54 19.91
C GLU A 16 19.68 0.16 19.43
N LYS A 17 20.25 0.12 18.22
CA LYS A 17 20.82 -1.06 17.57
C LYS A 17 22.16 -0.72 16.93
N PRO A 18 23.04 -1.71 16.72
CA PRO A 18 24.24 -1.51 15.90
C PRO A 18 23.87 -1.02 14.49
N ASP A 19 24.73 -0.20 13.91
CA ASP A 19 24.57 0.20 12.50
C ASP A 19 24.87 -1.00 11.58
N PRO A 20 24.04 -1.25 10.56
CA PRO A 20 24.24 -2.33 9.60
C PRO A 20 25.50 -2.14 8.72
N ARG A 21 25.90 -3.22 8.03
CA ARG A 21 26.97 -3.24 7.04
C ARG A 21 26.53 -4.00 5.80
N ALA A 22 26.88 -3.48 4.64
CA ALA A 22 26.55 -4.13 3.37
C ALA A 22 27.29 -5.47 3.24
N GLY A 23 26.68 -6.42 2.53
CA GLY A 23 27.29 -7.74 2.31
C GLY A 23 26.70 -8.44 1.08
N GLY A 24 27.55 -8.93 0.20
CA GLY A 24 27.13 -9.53 -1.07
C GLY A 24 26.27 -8.56 -1.89
N ASP A 25 25.04 -8.98 -2.23
CA ASP A 25 24.07 -8.18 -2.99
C ASP A 25 23.13 -7.34 -2.08
N VAL A 26 23.45 -7.23 -0.79
CA VAL A 26 22.71 -6.42 0.19
C VAL A 26 23.36 -5.05 0.30
N ALA A 27 22.58 -4.00 0.03
CA ALA A 27 22.94 -2.61 0.27
C ALA A 27 22.39 -2.12 1.61
N VAL A 28 23.03 -1.10 2.18
CA VAL A 28 22.50 -0.33 3.31
C VAL A 28 21.84 0.94 2.78
N VAL A 29 20.58 1.14 3.14
CA VAL A 29 19.81 2.34 2.81
C VAL A 29 19.61 3.16 4.06
N LYS A 30 19.99 4.44 4.01
CA LYS A 30 19.57 5.45 4.98
C LYS A 30 18.14 5.84 4.68
N ILE A 31 17.23 5.56 5.60
CA ILE A 31 15.81 5.80 5.39
C ILE A 31 15.48 7.25 5.70
N HIS A 32 14.81 7.93 4.77
CA HIS A 32 14.41 9.32 4.91
C HIS A 32 12.91 9.48 5.22
N ALA A 33 12.07 8.60 4.67
CA ALA A 33 10.63 8.62 4.89
C ALA A 33 10.08 7.20 5.01
N VAL A 34 9.20 7.00 6.00
CA VAL A 34 8.55 5.72 6.30
C VAL A 34 7.04 5.93 6.30
N PRO A 35 6.36 5.66 5.19
CA PRO A 35 4.91 5.64 5.17
C PRO A 35 4.38 4.52 6.09
N MET A 36 3.51 4.85 7.03
CA MET A 36 2.98 3.88 7.98
C MET A 36 1.82 3.07 7.37
N CYS A 37 1.78 1.78 7.64
CA CYS A 37 0.70 0.89 7.22
C CYS A 37 -0.24 0.61 8.40
N THR A 38 -0.69 -0.63 8.58
CA THR A 38 -1.65 -1.01 9.63
C THR A 38 -0.99 -1.50 10.91
N GLU A 39 0.28 -1.18 11.16
CA GLU A 39 1.03 -1.60 12.36
C GLU A 39 0.33 -1.15 13.66
N TYR A 40 -0.43 -0.04 13.64
CA TYR A 40 -1.26 0.38 14.78
C TYR A 40 -2.24 -0.71 15.25
N LYS A 41 -2.66 -1.65 14.39
CA LYS A 41 -3.47 -2.81 14.79
C LYS A 41 -2.69 -3.71 15.76
N GLY A 42 -1.39 -3.90 15.55
CA GLY A 42 -0.54 -4.63 16.49
C GLY A 42 -0.42 -3.87 17.81
N PHE A 43 -0.23 -2.56 17.73
CA PHE A 43 -0.13 -1.67 18.89
C PHE A 43 -1.37 -1.76 19.81
N ILE A 44 -2.58 -1.63 19.26
CA ILE A 44 -3.83 -1.69 20.06
C ILE A 44 -4.08 -3.06 20.70
N HIS A 45 -3.56 -4.14 20.11
CA HIS A 45 -3.68 -5.51 20.64
C HIS A 45 -2.51 -5.92 21.54
N GLY A 46 -1.69 -4.97 22.00
CA GLY A 46 -0.59 -5.24 22.93
C GLY A 46 0.60 -5.95 22.27
N GLY A 47 0.84 -5.70 20.98
CA GLY A 47 1.99 -6.22 20.26
C GLY A 47 3.32 -5.83 20.91
N THR A 48 4.33 -6.68 20.74
CA THR A 48 5.70 -6.46 21.20
C THR A 48 6.67 -6.75 20.06
N GLY A 49 7.82 -6.08 20.05
CA GLY A 49 8.87 -6.31 19.06
C GLY A 49 9.47 -5.03 18.51
N GLU A 50 10.29 -5.16 17.47
CA GLU A 50 11.09 -4.08 16.88
C GLU A 50 11.23 -4.19 15.35
N HIS A 51 10.50 -5.14 14.73
CA HIS A 51 10.53 -5.39 13.29
C HIS A 51 9.24 -4.90 12.65
N PHE A 52 9.09 -3.57 12.54
CA PHE A 52 7.88 -2.93 12.02
C PHE A 52 8.07 -2.21 10.69
N GLY A 53 6.99 -2.20 9.91
CA GLY A 53 6.91 -1.50 8.64
C GLY A 53 7.56 -2.25 7.48
N HIS A 54 7.04 -1.94 6.29
CA HIS A 54 7.50 -2.49 5.03
C HIS A 54 7.53 -1.44 3.91
N GLU A 55 7.44 -0.15 4.24
CA GLU A 55 7.41 0.94 3.27
C GLU A 55 8.51 1.94 3.62
N ALA A 56 9.41 2.22 2.68
CA ALA A 56 10.44 3.23 2.88
C ALA A 56 10.89 3.86 1.56
N ALA A 57 11.37 5.09 1.67
CA ALA A 57 12.17 5.75 0.66
C ALA A 57 13.42 6.33 1.33
N GLY A 58 14.56 6.25 0.65
CA GLY A 58 15.83 6.59 1.24
C GLY A 58 16.97 6.74 0.24
N GLU A 59 18.18 6.80 0.77
CA GLU A 59 19.42 6.95 0.03
C GLU A 59 20.34 5.75 0.28
N VAL A 60 20.93 5.19 -0.77
CA VAL A 60 21.94 4.13 -0.64
C VAL A 60 23.20 4.73 -0.03
N VAL A 61 23.65 4.21 1.11
CA VAL A 61 24.84 4.73 1.83
C VAL A 61 26.00 3.74 1.86
N GLU A 62 25.74 2.46 1.61
CA GLU A 62 26.77 1.42 1.58
C GLU A 62 26.39 0.31 0.59
N VAL A 63 27.36 -0.13 -0.21
CA VAL A 63 27.28 -1.33 -1.06
C VAL A 63 28.56 -2.14 -0.86
N ALA A 64 28.47 -3.47 -0.89
CA ALA A 64 29.65 -4.32 -0.73
C ALA A 64 30.46 -4.47 -2.03
N GLN A 65 29.82 -4.25 -3.18
CA GLN A 65 30.40 -4.40 -4.52
C GLN A 65 29.63 -3.56 -5.55
N PRO A 66 30.21 -3.25 -6.71
CA PRO A 66 29.46 -2.63 -7.82
C PRO A 66 28.30 -3.51 -8.27
N GLY A 67 27.14 -2.90 -8.51
CA GLY A 67 25.92 -3.62 -8.88
C GLY A 67 24.87 -2.71 -9.51
N ARG A 68 23.59 -2.99 -9.24
CA ARG A 68 22.47 -2.23 -9.80
C ARG A 68 22.31 -0.83 -9.21
N VAL A 69 22.78 -0.62 -7.98
CA VAL A 69 22.74 0.66 -7.27
C VAL A 69 24.14 1.08 -6.82
N GLN A 70 24.30 2.36 -6.54
CA GLN A 70 25.53 2.94 -6.00
C GLN A 70 25.24 3.89 -4.84
N VAL A 71 26.26 4.20 -4.06
CA VAL A 71 26.17 5.18 -2.96
C VAL A 71 25.70 6.53 -3.49
N GLY A 72 24.71 7.13 -2.83
CA GLY A 72 24.06 8.38 -3.22
C GLY A 72 22.78 8.19 -4.03
N ASP A 73 22.47 6.98 -4.51
CA ASP A 73 21.22 6.73 -5.24
C ASP A 73 20.01 6.92 -4.33
N ARG A 74 19.02 7.68 -4.82
CA ARG A 74 17.72 7.88 -4.16
C ARG A 74 16.79 6.73 -4.57
N VAL A 75 16.28 5.98 -3.60
CA VAL A 75 15.58 4.72 -3.86
C VAL A 75 14.29 4.56 -3.07
N VAL A 76 13.26 4.02 -3.72
CA VAL A 76 12.12 3.37 -3.06
C VAL A 76 12.55 1.97 -2.67
N VAL A 77 12.30 1.62 -1.41
CA VAL A 77 12.58 0.30 -0.86
C VAL A 77 11.33 -0.57 -0.99
N GLN A 78 11.29 -1.40 -2.03
CA GLN A 78 10.13 -2.25 -2.31
C GLN A 78 9.93 -3.31 -1.22
N PRO A 79 8.70 -3.55 -0.71
CA PRO A 79 8.47 -4.54 0.35
C PRO A 79 8.78 -5.98 -0.07
N GLN A 80 8.81 -6.27 -1.38
CA GLN A 80 9.00 -7.63 -1.88
C GLN A 80 10.46 -8.10 -1.77
N ASN A 81 10.63 -9.42 -1.73
CA ASN A 81 11.91 -10.12 -1.84
C ASN A 81 11.77 -11.33 -2.79
N ALA A 82 11.26 -11.08 -4.00
CA ALA A 82 10.98 -12.13 -4.99
C ALA A 82 12.28 -12.85 -5.43
N CYS A 83 12.30 -14.16 -5.65
CA CYS A 83 13.57 -14.90 -5.86
C CYS A 83 14.25 -14.70 -7.22
N GLY A 84 13.57 -14.10 -8.20
CA GLY A 84 14.08 -13.90 -9.56
C GLY A 84 14.22 -15.17 -10.42
N LYS A 85 13.99 -16.37 -9.85
CA LYS A 85 14.33 -17.65 -10.49
C LYS A 85 13.17 -18.64 -10.66
N CYS A 86 12.08 -18.49 -9.89
CA CYS A 86 10.92 -19.39 -10.00
C CYS A 86 10.03 -19.02 -11.18
N GLN A 87 9.12 -19.91 -11.58
CA GLN A 87 8.22 -19.71 -12.72
C GLN A 87 7.47 -18.37 -12.65
N MET A 88 6.97 -17.99 -11.47
CA MET A 88 6.29 -16.71 -11.26
C MET A 88 7.23 -15.51 -11.46
N CYS A 89 8.44 -15.56 -10.91
CA CYS A 89 9.41 -14.47 -11.10
C CYS A 89 9.80 -14.32 -12.58
N VAL A 90 10.14 -15.42 -13.27
CA VAL A 90 10.57 -15.36 -14.68
C VAL A 90 9.43 -14.97 -15.62
N SER A 91 8.17 -15.17 -15.23
CA SER A 91 7.00 -14.69 -15.99
C SER A 91 6.62 -13.25 -15.69
N GLY A 92 7.37 -12.54 -14.83
CA GLY A 92 7.06 -11.17 -14.41
C GLY A 92 6.14 -11.06 -13.18
N GLU A 93 5.63 -12.16 -12.65
CA GLU A 93 4.76 -12.25 -11.47
C GLU A 93 5.57 -12.31 -10.16
N HIS A 94 6.28 -11.22 -9.86
CA HIS A 94 7.20 -11.14 -8.73
C HIS A 94 6.48 -11.18 -7.38
N ILE A 95 5.28 -10.61 -7.31
CA ILE A 95 4.49 -10.55 -6.07
C ILE A 95 4.03 -11.94 -5.60
N HIS A 96 3.93 -12.91 -6.50
CA HIS A 96 3.53 -14.28 -6.20
C HIS A 96 4.73 -15.25 -6.25
N CYS A 97 5.92 -14.77 -5.88
CA CYS A 97 7.13 -15.58 -5.83
C CYS A 97 6.91 -16.87 -5.02
N MET A 98 6.98 -18.03 -5.68
CA MET A 98 6.74 -19.33 -5.04
C MET A 98 7.84 -19.80 -4.09
N ARG A 99 9.06 -19.25 -4.21
CA ARG A 99 10.21 -19.81 -3.50
C ARG A 99 10.53 -19.06 -2.23
N GLY A 100 10.36 -17.73 -2.17
CA GLY A 100 10.83 -16.85 -1.08
C GLY A 100 12.35 -16.90 -0.79
N ARG A 101 13.02 -17.97 -1.20
CA ARG A 101 14.38 -18.38 -0.89
C ARG A 101 15.38 -17.79 -1.88
N ARG A 102 15.65 -16.49 -1.74
CA ARG A 102 17.04 -16.05 -1.83
C ARG A 102 17.75 -16.50 -0.55
N PRO A 103 19.10 -16.54 -0.49
CA PRO A 103 19.75 -16.36 0.80
C PRO A 103 19.06 -15.18 1.50
N SER A 104 18.55 -15.40 2.70
CA SER A 104 17.99 -14.32 3.49
C SER A 104 19.07 -13.25 3.69
N ILE A 105 18.66 -12.01 4.00
CA ILE A 105 19.63 -10.97 4.36
C ILE A 105 20.55 -11.49 5.47
N GLN A 106 19.98 -12.19 6.46
CA GLN A 106 20.71 -12.89 7.52
C GLN A 106 21.76 -13.89 7.01
N ASP A 107 21.47 -14.65 5.95
CA ASP A 107 22.45 -15.56 5.34
C ASP A 107 23.62 -14.82 4.67
N LEU A 108 23.40 -13.58 4.21
CA LEU A 108 24.38 -12.80 3.46
C LEU A 108 25.23 -11.89 4.35
N VAL A 109 24.63 -11.29 5.38
CA VAL A 109 25.29 -10.30 6.25
C VAL A 109 25.55 -10.81 7.67
N GLY A 110 24.93 -11.92 8.06
CA GLY A 110 25.10 -12.50 9.40
C GLY A 110 24.26 -11.85 10.50
N ASP A 111 23.36 -10.92 10.17
CA ASP A 111 22.44 -10.30 11.11
C ASP A 111 21.03 -10.00 10.52
N GLU A 112 20.05 -9.80 11.41
CA GLU A 112 18.67 -9.36 11.09
C GLU A 112 18.36 -7.95 11.62
N VAL A 113 19.39 -7.21 12.07
CA VAL A 113 19.23 -5.97 12.84
C VAL A 113 18.54 -4.88 12.02
N ALA A 114 18.66 -4.92 10.70
CA ALA A 114 18.18 -3.89 9.78
C ALA A 114 17.14 -4.44 8.78
N SER A 115 16.23 -5.30 9.25
CA SER A 115 15.26 -6.04 8.42
C SER A 115 13.90 -5.35 8.23
N ALA A 116 13.67 -4.22 8.90
CA ALA A 116 12.39 -3.50 8.90
C ALA A 116 12.56 -2.02 8.54
N THR A 117 11.47 -1.35 8.18
CA THR A 117 11.52 0.03 7.66
C THR A 117 11.33 1.11 8.71
N TYR A 118 10.80 0.78 9.89
CA TYR A 118 10.72 1.74 11.00
C TYR A 118 12.09 1.84 11.69
N ALA A 119 13.08 2.30 10.93
CA ALA A 119 14.48 2.32 11.31
C ALA A 119 15.21 3.48 10.61
N GLN A 120 16.36 3.86 11.16
CA GLN A 120 17.26 4.84 10.53
C GLN A 120 17.99 4.27 9.31
N TYR A 121 18.36 3.00 9.35
CA TYR A 121 18.95 2.27 8.24
C TYR A 121 18.25 0.93 8.04
N MET A 122 18.27 0.42 6.80
CA MET A 122 17.86 -0.94 6.50
C MET A 122 18.79 -1.64 5.52
N HIS A 123 18.88 -2.96 5.68
CA HIS A 123 19.39 -3.85 4.67
C HIS A 123 18.34 -4.06 3.57
N LYS A 124 18.78 -4.02 2.31
CA LYS A 124 17.92 -4.41 1.20
C LYS A 124 18.72 -5.01 0.05
N MET A 125 18.14 -6.03 -0.58
CA MET A 125 18.66 -6.54 -1.86
C MET A 125 18.64 -5.43 -2.89
N GLU A 126 19.76 -5.18 -3.57
CA GLU A 126 19.89 -4.05 -4.50
C GLU A 126 18.86 -4.05 -5.65
N ASP A 127 18.35 -5.23 -6.03
CA ASP A 127 17.37 -5.35 -7.11
C ASP A 127 15.91 -5.09 -6.67
N MET A 128 15.70 -4.86 -5.38
CA MET A 128 14.46 -4.36 -4.80
C MET A 128 14.56 -2.88 -4.42
N LEU A 129 15.66 -2.22 -4.79
CA LEU A 129 15.84 -0.78 -4.70
C LEU A 129 15.55 -0.17 -6.06
N PHE A 130 14.53 0.67 -6.11
CA PHE A 130 14.07 1.29 -7.36
C PHE A 130 14.31 2.80 -7.33
N PRO A 131 14.85 3.39 -8.41
CA PRO A 131 15.27 4.79 -8.40
C PRO A 131 14.08 5.74 -8.27
N ILE A 132 14.26 6.78 -7.47
CA ILE A 132 13.33 7.90 -7.33
C ILE A 132 13.65 8.93 -8.42
N PRO A 133 12.69 9.30 -9.29
CA PRO A 133 12.90 10.35 -10.27
C PRO A 133 13.22 11.71 -9.62
N ASP A 134 13.94 12.55 -10.36
CA ASP A 134 14.23 13.92 -9.95
C ASP A 134 12.94 14.70 -9.67
N GLY A 135 12.98 15.55 -8.65
CA GLY A 135 11.85 16.38 -8.22
C GLY A 135 10.80 15.67 -7.36
N VAL A 136 10.81 14.33 -7.25
CA VAL A 136 9.90 13.59 -6.35
C VAL A 136 10.51 13.53 -4.95
N SER A 137 9.76 13.90 -3.91
CA SER A 137 10.22 13.82 -2.51
C SER A 137 10.28 12.36 -2.01
N TYR A 138 10.97 12.10 -0.90
CA TYR A 138 11.01 10.75 -0.32
C TYR A 138 9.63 10.31 0.19
N GLU A 139 8.85 11.21 0.77
CA GLU A 139 7.51 10.94 1.27
C GLU A 139 6.58 10.53 0.12
N HIS A 140 6.60 11.27 -0.99
CA HIS A 140 5.82 10.95 -2.19
C HIS A 140 6.30 9.65 -2.82
N ALA A 141 7.62 9.46 -2.95
CA ALA A 141 8.17 8.23 -3.52
C ALA A 141 7.81 6.98 -2.70
N GLY A 142 7.79 7.10 -1.36
CA GLY A 142 7.39 6.03 -0.46
C GLY A 142 5.95 5.55 -0.70
N MET A 143 5.07 6.41 -1.25
CA MET A 143 3.71 6.00 -1.62
C MET A 143 3.68 4.95 -2.73
N ALA A 144 4.78 4.79 -3.49
CA ALA A 144 4.92 3.72 -4.45
C ALA A 144 4.93 2.33 -3.80
N CYS A 145 5.14 2.22 -2.48
CA CYS A 145 4.97 0.96 -1.76
C CYS A 145 3.48 0.66 -1.56
N CYS A 146 2.98 0.62 -0.31
CA CYS A 146 1.61 0.18 -0.04
C CYS A 146 0.58 1.30 -0.25
N GLY A 147 0.98 2.57 -0.09
CA GLY A 147 0.07 3.72 -0.25
C GLY A 147 -0.72 3.73 -1.56
N LEU A 148 -0.05 3.57 -2.71
CA LEU A 148 -0.66 3.53 -4.04
C LEU A 148 -0.51 2.18 -4.74
N GLY A 149 0.47 1.36 -4.35
CA GLY A 149 0.88 0.19 -5.11
C GLY A 149 -0.20 -0.87 -5.33
N PRO A 150 -0.83 -1.40 -4.26
CA PRO A 150 -1.83 -2.47 -4.40
C PRO A 150 -3.01 -2.08 -5.29
N THR A 151 -3.56 -0.88 -5.11
CA THR A 151 -4.66 -0.41 -5.96
C THR A 151 -4.19 -0.10 -7.37
N PHE A 152 -2.97 0.42 -7.56
CA PHE A 152 -2.39 0.62 -8.89
C PHE A 152 -2.27 -0.70 -9.67
N GLY A 153 -1.72 -1.74 -9.03
CA GLY A 153 -1.60 -3.07 -9.64
C GLY A 153 -2.95 -3.66 -10.03
N ALA A 154 -3.93 -3.55 -9.13
CA ALA A 154 -5.29 -3.99 -9.41
C ALA A 154 -5.92 -3.24 -10.60
N MET A 155 -5.71 -1.93 -10.70
CA MET A 155 -6.21 -1.12 -11.81
C MET A 155 -5.54 -1.43 -13.15
N GLU A 156 -4.26 -1.78 -13.16
CA GLU A 156 -3.59 -2.30 -14.36
C GLU A 156 -4.23 -3.61 -14.82
N GLN A 157 -4.49 -4.55 -13.90
CA GLN A 157 -5.11 -5.84 -14.22
C GLN A 157 -6.57 -5.71 -14.69
N MET A 158 -7.31 -4.77 -14.11
CA MET A 158 -8.68 -4.47 -14.53
C MET A 158 -8.75 -3.54 -15.75
N GLN A 159 -7.61 -3.02 -16.22
CA GLN A 159 -7.50 -2.08 -17.33
C GLN A 159 -8.39 -0.83 -17.12
N VAL A 160 -8.36 -0.25 -15.91
CA VAL A 160 -9.13 0.97 -15.57
C VAL A 160 -8.72 2.12 -16.48
N ASN A 161 -9.72 2.81 -17.03
CA ASN A 161 -9.61 3.99 -17.88
C ASN A 161 -10.74 5.00 -17.58
N SER A 162 -10.75 6.12 -18.30
CA SER A 162 -11.65 7.25 -18.06
C SER A 162 -13.14 6.99 -18.34
N LEU A 163 -13.48 5.87 -18.98
CA LEU A 163 -14.87 5.49 -19.24
C LEU A 163 -15.47 4.63 -18.11
N ASP A 164 -14.67 4.23 -17.13
CA ASP A 164 -15.11 3.37 -16.04
C ASP A 164 -15.65 4.18 -14.85
N THR A 165 -16.69 3.65 -14.23
CA THR A 165 -17.06 3.96 -12.84
C THR A 165 -16.43 2.93 -11.91
N VAL A 166 -15.53 3.40 -11.05
CA VAL A 166 -14.78 2.59 -10.07
C VAL A 166 -15.38 2.76 -8.68
N MET A 167 -15.65 1.64 -8.00
CA MET A 167 -15.99 1.64 -6.58
C MET A 167 -14.79 1.18 -5.74
N VAL A 168 -14.48 1.91 -4.67
CA VAL A 168 -13.43 1.54 -3.70
C VAL A 168 -14.05 1.40 -2.31
N THR A 169 -14.00 0.20 -1.73
CA THR A 169 -14.54 -0.05 -0.39
C THR A 169 -13.42 -0.05 0.66
N GLY A 170 -13.65 0.65 1.78
CA GLY A 170 -12.65 0.87 2.83
C GLY A 170 -11.63 1.92 2.41
N LEU A 171 -11.75 3.13 2.94
CA LEU A 171 -10.91 4.28 2.60
C LEU A 171 -9.88 4.55 3.70
N GLY A 172 -9.25 3.48 4.18
CA GLY A 172 -7.96 3.57 4.85
C GLY A 172 -6.84 3.97 3.87
N PRO A 173 -5.56 3.94 4.29
CA PRO A 173 -4.46 4.42 3.45
C PRO A 173 -4.43 3.84 2.02
N VAL A 174 -4.59 2.51 1.87
CA VAL A 174 -4.60 1.83 0.56
C VAL A 174 -5.81 2.26 -0.29
N GLY A 175 -6.99 2.37 0.33
CA GLY A 175 -8.22 2.78 -0.37
C GLY A 175 -8.19 4.24 -0.82
N LEU A 176 -7.66 5.14 0.01
CA LEU A 176 -7.43 6.54 -0.36
C LEU A 176 -6.43 6.66 -1.51
N GLY A 177 -5.36 5.84 -1.52
CA GLY A 177 -4.49 5.72 -2.70
C GLY A 177 -5.21 5.17 -3.93
N GLY A 178 -6.20 4.29 -3.74
CA GLY A 178 -7.14 3.86 -4.77
C GLY A 178 -7.95 5.02 -5.35
N ILE A 179 -8.41 5.97 -4.54
CA ILE A 179 -9.08 7.17 -5.04
C ILE A 179 -8.15 7.97 -5.95
N ILE A 180 -6.91 8.22 -5.52
CA ILE A 180 -5.90 8.97 -6.28
C ILE A 180 -5.59 8.27 -7.61
N ASN A 181 -5.33 6.96 -7.59
CA ASN A 181 -5.04 6.18 -8.78
C ASN A 181 -6.20 6.20 -9.80
N ALA A 182 -7.44 6.10 -9.34
CA ALA A 182 -8.61 6.12 -10.22
C ALA A 182 -8.86 7.53 -10.78
N HIS A 183 -8.72 8.55 -9.93
CA HIS A 183 -8.82 9.94 -10.34
C HIS A 183 -7.78 10.31 -11.40
N TYR A 184 -6.51 9.92 -11.20
CA TYR A 184 -5.43 10.13 -12.18
C TYR A 184 -5.73 9.50 -13.55
N ARG A 185 -6.40 8.34 -13.57
CA ARG A 185 -6.83 7.66 -14.80
C ARG A 185 -8.05 8.31 -15.47
N GLY A 186 -8.60 9.36 -14.88
CA GLY A 186 -9.82 10.04 -15.32
C GLY A 186 -11.09 9.22 -15.09
N ALA A 187 -11.03 8.15 -14.28
CA ALA A 187 -12.21 7.34 -13.96
C ALA A 187 -13.13 8.09 -13.00
N ARG A 188 -14.44 7.81 -13.05
CA ARG A 188 -15.38 8.28 -12.04
C ARG A 188 -15.25 7.38 -10.80
N VAL A 189 -15.10 7.96 -9.61
CA VAL A 189 -14.77 7.18 -8.40
C VAL A 189 -15.86 7.33 -7.34
N ILE A 190 -16.37 6.21 -6.84
CA ILE A 190 -17.32 6.13 -5.73
C ILE A 190 -16.61 5.43 -4.56
N GLY A 191 -16.45 6.13 -3.44
CA GLY A 191 -15.90 5.57 -2.21
C GLY A 191 -16.99 4.95 -1.33
N VAL A 192 -16.64 3.96 -0.51
CA VAL A 192 -17.49 3.46 0.56
C VAL A 192 -16.69 3.43 1.86
N GLU A 193 -17.11 4.22 2.84
CA GLU A 193 -16.39 4.44 4.11
C GLU A 193 -17.37 4.86 5.21
N SER A 194 -17.18 4.30 6.42
CA SER A 194 -18.01 4.62 7.58
C SER A 194 -17.42 5.75 8.43
N HIS A 195 -16.09 5.94 8.39
CA HIS A 195 -15.41 6.96 9.18
C HIS A 195 -15.53 8.35 8.52
N PRO A 196 -16.18 9.34 9.17
CA PRO A 196 -16.45 10.65 8.55
C PRO A 196 -15.20 11.40 8.08
N TYR A 197 -14.13 11.41 8.88
CA TYR A 197 -12.85 12.03 8.50
C TYR A 197 -12.32 11.49 7.16
N ARG A 198 -12.31 10.17 6.98
CA ARG A 198 -11.80 9.52 5.77
C ARG A 198 -12.73 9.70 4.58
N ALA A 199 -14.04 9.74 4.82
CA ALA A 199 -15.02 10.04 3.78
C ALA A 199 -14.83 11.46 3.22
N GLU A 200 -14.63 12.46 4.08
CA GLU A 200 -14.34 13.83 3.64
C GLU A 200 -12.98 13.96 2.97
N LEU A 201 -11.97 13.25 3.48
CA LEU A 201 -10.66 13.21 2.85
C LEU A 201 -10.72 12.61 1.44
N ALA A 202 -11.45 11.51 1.24
CA ALA A 202 -11.61 10.88 -0.06
C ALA A 202 -12.25 11.82 -1.10
N LYS A 203 -13.23 12.64 -0.71
CA LYS A 203 -13.80 13.67 -1.59
C LYS A 203 -12.74 14.68 -2.05
N LYS A 204 -11.89 15.16 -1.13
CA LYS A 204 -10.77 16.07 -1.44
C LYS A 204 -9.74 15.43 -2.38
N LEU A 205 -9.57 14.11 -2.31
CA LEU A 205 -8.65 13.35 -3.17
C LEU A 205 -9.23 13.01 -4.57
N GLY A 206 -10.50 13.35 -4.83
CA GLY A 206 -11.12 13.17 -6.15
C GLY A 206 -12.24 12.13 -6.22
N ALA A 207 -12.73 11.61 -5.09
CA ALA A 207 -13.94 10.80 -5.08
C ALA A 207 -15.16 11.65 -5.48
N THR A 208 -15.94 11.17 -6.45
CA THR A 208 -17.16 11.83 -6.93
C THR A 208 -18.28 11.75 -5.89
N ALA A 209 -18.35 10.63 -5.16
CA ALA A 209 -19.27 10.41 -4.06
C ALA A 209 -18.61 9.48 -3.04
N VAL A 210 -19.03 9.57 -1.78
CA VAL A 210 -18.66 8.62 -0.73
C VAL A 210 -19.91 8.20 0.01
N LEU A 211 -20.16 6.89 0.06
CA LEU A 211 -21.35 6.29 0.66
C LEU A 211 -21.01 5.63 2.00
N ASN A 212 -21.97 5.65 2.93
CA ASN A 212 -21.84 4.99 4.22
C ASN A 212 -22.21 3.50 4.08
N PRO A 213 -21.31 2.54 4.39
CA PRO A 213 -21.60 1.11 4.27
C PRO A 213 -22.71 0.61 5.18
N ASN A 214 -23.08 1.37 6.22
CA ASN A 214 -24.13 1.02 7.17
C ASN A 214 -25.52 1.55 6.76
N ASP A 215 -25.61 2.25 5.63
CA ASP A 215 -26.88 2.72 5.08
C ASP A 215 -27.62 1.54 4.42
N GLU A 216 -28.87 1.29 4.83
CA GLU A 216 -29.68 0.19 4.31
C GLU A 216 -29.99 0.35 2.81
N ASP A 217 -29.99 1.59 2.32
CA ASP A 217 -30.31 1.92 0.92
C ASP A 217 -29.05 2.05 0.05
N ILE A 218 -27.86 1.64 0.53
CA ILE A 218 -26.60 1.86 -0.20
C ILE A 218 -26.62 1.27 -1.62
N LEU A 219 -27.28 0.13 -1.84
CA LEU A 219 -27.39 -0.46 -3.17
C LEU A 219 -28.20 0.42 -4.11
N ASP A 220 -29.30 0.99 -3.63
CA ASP A 220 -30.16 1.89 -4.41
C ASP A 220 -29.42 3.20 -4.72
N GLN A 221 -28.68 3.74 -3.76
CA GLN A 221 -27.81 4.91 -3.99
C GLN A 221 -26.75 4.64 -5.06
N ILE A 222 -26.15 3.45 -5.07
CA ILE A 222 -25.21 3.05 -6.13
C ILE A 222 -25.92 2.95 -7.48
N GLN A 223 -27.13 2.39 -7.53
CA GLN A 223 -27.91 2.34 -8.77
C GLN A 223 -28.19 3.75 -9.29
N ASP A 224 -28.63 4.67 -8.44
CA ASP A 224 -28.90 6.06 -8.82
C ASP A 224 -27.66 6.76 -9.36
N LEU A 225 -26.52 6.61 -8.68
CA LEU A 225 -25.23 7.18 -9.10
C LEU A 225 -24.69 6.58 -10.40
N THR A 226 -25.20 5.42 -10.82
CA THR A 226 -24.79 4.68 -12.02
C THR A 226 -25.90 4.56 -13.07
N ASN A 227 -26.99 5.33 -12.93
CA ASN A 227 -28.15 5.30 -13.84
C ASN A 227 -28.75 3.89 -14.01
N GLY A 228 -28.78 3.08 -12.94
CA GLY A 228 -29.31 1.72 -12.91
C GLY A 228 -28.43 0.66 -13.59
N VAL A 229 -27.22 1.02 -14.02
CA VAL A 229 -26.31 0.09 -14.71
C VAL A 229 -25.48 -0.73 -13.71
N GLY A 230 -25.04 -0.11 -12.62
CA GLY A 230 -24.08 -0.66 -11.65
C GLY A 230 -22.62 -0.30 -11.97
N ILE A 231 -21.73 -0.74 -11.09
CA ILE A 231 -20.30 -0.40 -11.10
C ILE A 231 -19.53 -1.22 -12.15
N ASP A 232 -18.68 -0.56 -12.96
CA ASP A 232 -17.80 -1.23 -13.92
C ASP A 232 -16.74 -2.09 -13.22
N LYS A 233 -16.06 -1.49 -12.25
CA LYS A 233 -14.88 -2.06 -11.59
C LYS A 233 -14.93 -1.75 -10.09
N ALA A 234 -14.95 -2.77 -9.25
CA ALA A 234 -14.96 -2.61 -7.79
C ALA A 234 -13.68 -3.18 -7.17
N MET A 235 -13.13 -2.51 -6.15
CA MET A 235 -11.98 -2.99 -5.40
C MET A 235 -12.18 -2.87 -3.89
N ASP A 236 -11.87 -3.95 -3.18
CA ASP A 236 -11.90 -3.96 -1.72
C ASP A 236 -10.53 -3.67 -1.14
N CYS A 237 -10.47 -2.66 -0.26
CA CYS A 237 -9.31 -2.30 0.55
C CYS A 237 -9.61 -2.42 2.06
N SER A 238 -10.76 -3.00 2.44
CA SER A 238 -11.20 -3.16 3.84
C SER A 238 -10.92 -4.55 4.42
N GLY A 239 -10.96 -5.61 3.61
CA GLY A 239 -10.93 -7.00 4.07
C GLY A 239 -12.24 -7.45 4.75
N ALA A 240 -13.32 -6.67 4.66
CA ALA A 240 -14.58 -6.97 5.32
C ALA A 240 -15.54 -7.76 4.42
N SER A 241 -16.10 -8.86 4.93
CA SER A 241 -17.07 -9.70 4.21
C SER A 241 -18.28 -8.93 3.67
N ALA A 242 -18.77 -7.94 4.42
CA ALA A 242 -19.89 -7.09 3.99
C ALA A 242 -19.52 -6.25 2.76
N ALA A 243 -18.30 -5.71 2.72
CA ALA A 243 -17.79 -4.98 1.56
C ALA A 243 -17.63 -5.90 0.34
N HIS A 244 -17.12 -7.12 0.54
CA HIS A 244 -17.02 -8.12 -0.52
C HIS A 244 -18.37 -8.43 -1.16
N ARG A 245 -19.39 -8.65 -0.33
CA ARG A 245 -20.77 -8.89 -0.79
C ARG A 245 -21.32 -7.68 -1.55
N LEU A 246 -21.19 -6.48 -0.98
CA LEU A 246 -21.64 -5.23 -1.59
C LEU A 246 -21.02 -5.03 -2.98
N MET A 247 -19.72 -5.26 -3.15
CA MET A 247 -19.06 -5.14 -4.46
C MET A 247 -19.68 -6.07 -5.51
N VAL A 248 -19.96 -7.32 -5.15
CA VAL A 248 -20.57 -8.28 -6.09
C VAL A 248 -21.99 -7.89 -6.44
N ASP A 249 -22.77 -7.36 -5.49
CA ASP A 249 -24.14 -6.90 -5.72
C ASP A 249 -24.18 -5.63 -6.59
N ALA A 250 -23.32 -4.66 -6.28
CA ALA A 250 -23.19 -3.39 -6.99
C ALA A 250 -22.59 -3.51 -8.40
N ALA A 251 -21.76 -4.53 -8.66
CA ALA A 251 -21.12 -4.72 -9.95
C ALA A 251 -22.15 -4.97 -11.06
N ARG A 252 -21.98 -4.24 -12.18
CA ARG A 252 -22.78 -4.45 -13.38
C ARG A 252 -22.51 -5.81 -14.01
N ARG A 253 -23.37 -6.20 -14.96
CA ARG A 253 -23.07 -7.38 -15.80
C ARG A 253 -21.76 -7.16 -16.55
N LYS A 254 -20.93 -8.20 -16.63
CA LYS A 254 -19.55 -8.17 -17.16
C LYS A 254 -18.62 -7.20 -16.41
N GLY A 255 -18.97 -6.78 -15.20
CA GLY A 255 -18.11 -6.00 -14.33
C GLY A 255 -16.95 -6.82 -13.76
N GLN A 256 -15.98 -6.12 -13.19
CA GLN A 256 -14.80 -6.73 -12.57
C GLN A 256 -14.76 -6.37 -11.08
N VAL A 257 -14.39 -7.33 -10.23
CA VAL A 257 -14.27 -7.15 -8.79
C VAL A 257 -12.89 -7.66 -8.37
N THR A 258 -12.15 -6.86 -7.60
CA THR A 258 -10.83 -7.24 -7.09
C THR A 258 -10.78 -7.17 -5.56
N PHE A 259 -10.09 -8.12 -4.93
CA PHE A 259 -9.86 -8.14 -3.49
C PHE A 259 -8.42 -7.80 -3.20
N ILE A 260 -8.20 -6.76 -2.38
CA ILE A 260 -6.87 -6.26 -1.99
C ILE A 260 -6.73 -6.30 -0.47
N GLY A 261 -7.79 -5.90 0.25
CA GLY A 261 -7.84 -5.98 1.70
C GLY A 261 -7.71 -7.42 2.19
N GLU A 262 -6.81 -7.64 3.15
CA GLU A 262 -6.60 -8.97 3.73
C GLU A 262 -7.69 -9.29 4.76
N GLY A 263 -8.25 -10.50 4.65
CA GLY A 263 -9.27 -11.04 5.54
C GLY A 263 -10.64 -11.18 4.88
N GLY A 264 -11.60 -11.64 5.67
CA GLY A 264 -12.99 -11.81 5.25
C GLY A 264 -13.25 -13.10 4.46
N GLU A 265 -14.38 -13.72 4.75
CA GLU A 265 -14.97 -14.77 3.92
C GLU A 265 -16.35 -14.32 3.47
N PHE A 266 -16.76 -14.62 2.23
CA PHE A 266 -18.11 -14.29 1.79
C PHE A 266 -18.70 -15.35 0.85
N PRO A 267 -20.01 -15.60 0.91
CA PRO A 267 -20.67 -16.56 0.03
C PRO A 267 -20.84 -15.99 -1.39
N LEU A 268 -20.55 -16.84 -2.38
CA LEU A 268 -20.70 -16.52 -3.80
C LEU A 268 -21.61 -17.57 -4.48
N ALA A 269 -22.72 -17.11 -5.07
CA ALA A 269 -23.64 -17.99 -5.77
C ALA A 269 -23.23 -18.17 -7.24
N ALA A 270 -22.80 -19.37 -7.63
CA ALA A 270 -22.32 -19.63 -8.99
C ALA A 270 -23.31 -19.23 -10.10
N SER A 271 -24.61 -19.51 -9.95
CA SER A 271 -25.59 -19.13 -10.98
C SER A 271 -25.89 -17.62 -10.97
N ARG A 272 -26.30 -17.08 -9.82
CA ARG A 272 -26.75 -15.69 -9.67
C ARG A 272 -25.61 -14.69 -9.87
N ASP A 273 -24.50 -14.89 -9.16
CA ASP A 273 -23.41 -13.93 -9.09
C ASP A 273 -22.41 -14.12 -10.25
N MET A 274 -22.12 -15.36 -10.65
CA MET A 274 -21.12 -15.64 -11.68
C MET A 274 -21.70 -15.81 -13.08
N ILE A 275 -22.54 -16.82 -13.31
CA ILE A 275 -23.02 -17.16 -14.65
C ILE A 275 -23.94 -16.06 -15.22
N ARG A 276 -24.91 -15.59 -14.43
CA ARG A 276 -25.92 -14.62 -14.90
C ARG A 276 -25.39 -13.21 -15.06
N LYS A 277 -24.47 -12.77 -14.20
CA LYS A 277 -23.79 -11.46 -14.36
C LYS A 277 -22.59 -11.54 -15.28
N GLY A 278 -21.92 -12.69 -15.39
CA GLY A 278 -20.69 -12.87 -16.15
C GLY A 278 -19.51 -12.10 -15.55
N LEU A 279 -19.41 -12.04 -14.21
CA LEU A 279 -18.39 -11.27 -13.51
C LEU A 279 -16.99 -11.88 -13.68
N VAL A 280 -15.98 -11.02 -13.48
CA VAL A 280 -14.60 -11.44 -13.25
C VAL A 280 -14.22 -11.06 -11.82
N LEU A 281 -13.81 -12.05 -11.02
CA LEU A 281 -13.28 -11.84 -9.66
C LEU A 281 -11.80 -12.19 -9.61
N ARG A 282 -10.99 -11.36 -8.95
CA ARG A 282 -9.55 -11.56 -8.82
C ARG A 282 -9.05 -11.15 -7.42
N GLY A 283 -7.99 -11.79 -6.95
CA GLY A 283 -7.18 -11.27 -5.85
C GLY A 283 -6.03 -10.42 -6.41
N ASN A 284 -5.63 -9.37 -5.70
CA ASN A 284 -4.46 -8.57 -6.05
C ASN A 284 -3.73 -8.10 -4.80
N TRP A 285 -2.55 -8.67 -4.55
CA TRP A 285 -1.76 -8.35 -3.36
C TRP A 285 -0.96 -7.05 -3.48
N HIS A 286 -0.32 -6.82 -4.64
CA HIS A 286 0.48 -5.63 -4.92
C HIS A 286 0.57 -5.39 -6.44
N TYR A 287 1.55 -4.63 -6.93
CA TYR A 287 1.92 -4.56 -8.35
C TYR A 287 3.25 -5.24 -8.65
N ASN A 288 3.38 -5.75 -9.87
CA ASN A 288 4.63 -6.33 -10.38
C ASN A 288 5.61 -5.24 -10.84
N LEU A 289 6.91 -5.47 -10.65
CA LEU A 289 7.96 -4.45 -10.83
C LEU A 289 8.03 -3.85 -12.25
N GLY A 290 7.55 -4.57 -13.27
CA GLY A 290 7.51 -4.08 -14.65
C GLY A 290 6.63 -2.84 -14.88
N VAL A 291 5.68 -2.56 -13.97
CA VAL A 291 4.82 -1.36 -14.05
C VAL A 291 5.27 -0.22 -13.14
N TYR A 292 6.40 -0.36 -12.43
CA TYR A 292 6.93 0.68 -11.53
C TYR A 292 7.09 2.05 -12.21
N PRO A 293 7.64 2.17 -13.44
CA PRO A 293 7.76 3.50 -14.08
C PRO A 293 6.41 4.20 -14.28
N LYS A 294 5.34 3.45 -14.55
CA LYS A 294 4.00 4.02 -14.69
C LYS A 294 3.45 4.52 -13.35
N LEU A 295 3.70 3.79 -12.25
CA LEU A 295 3.30 4.24 -10.92
C LEU A 295 4.05 5.52 -10.52
N MET A 296 5.34 5.62 -10.84
CA MET A 296 6.09 6.84 -10.59
C MET A 296 5.55 8.04 -11.38
N GLN A 297 5.01 7.84 -12.58
CA GLN A 297 4.31 8.91 -13.31
C GLN A 297 3.04 9.37 -12.58
N VAL A 298 2.28 8.46 -11.96
CA VAL A 298 1.13 8.85 -11.12
C VAL A 298 1.60 9.76 -9.99
N ILE A 299 2.69 9.37 -9.32
CA ILE A 299 3.26 10.13 -8.19
C ILE A 299 3.74 11.51 -8.63
N GLN A 300 4.51 11.58 -9.73
CA GLN A 300 5.03 12.83 -10.29
C GLN A 300 3.92 13.81 -10.69
N ASN A 301 2.80 13.28 -11.19
CA ASN A 301 1.71 14.08 -11.74
C ASN A 301 0.53 14.29 -10.76
N SER A 302 0.64 13.83 -9.52
CA SER A 302 -0.41 14.01 -8.49
C SER A 302 0.10 14.66 -7.19
N PRO A 303 1.00 15.66 -7.21
CA PRO A 303 1.63 16.19 -6.00
C PRO A 303 0.61 16.81 -5.04
N GLU A 304 -0.43 17.49 -5.55
CA GLU A 304 -1.47 18.11 -4.72
C GLU A 304 -2.31 17.07 -3.96
N GLN A 305 -2.67 15.98 -4.64
CA GLN A 305 -3.39 14.86 -4.03
C GLN A 305 -2.50 14.17 -2.99
N LEU A 306 -1.20 13.98 -3.26
CA LEU A 306 -0.28 13.35 -2.31
C LEU A 306 -0.05 14.20 -1.07
N ASN A 307 0.05 15.53 -1.23
CA ASN A 307 0.12 16.47 -0.10
C ASN A 307 -1.15 16.45 0.75
N THR A 308 -2.31 16.22 0.12
CA THR A 308 -3.59 16.06 0.83
C THR A 308 -3.68 14.70 1.51
N PHE A 309 -3.15 13.65 0.87
CA PHE A 309 -3.19 12.27 1.35
C PHE A 309 -2.29 12.04 2.57
N ILE A 310 -1.11 12.64 2.58
CA ILE A 310 -0.19 12.63 3.73
C ILE A 310 -0.70 13.68 4.72
N THR A 311 -1.50 13.24 5.69
CA THR A 311 -2.14 14.18 6.63
C THR A 311 -1.28 14.52 7.82
N HIS A 312 -0.36 13.64 8.20
CA HIS A 312 0.51 13.83 9.35
C HIS A 312 1.91 13.28 9.10
N THR A 313 2.89 13.93 9.71
CA THR A 313 4.28 13.51 9.72
C THR A 313 4.82 13.60 11.14
N PHE A 314 5.61 12.60 11.56
CA PHE A 314 6.23 12.58 12.88
C PHE A 314 7.72 12.25 12.75
N PRO A 315 8.60 12.81 13.59
CA PRO A 315 9.91 12.21 13.75
C PRO A 315 9.72 10.81 14.38
N MET A 316 10.53 9.82 14.00
CA MET A 316 10.33 8.43 14.44
C MET A 316 10.44 8.24 15.96
N ARG A 317 11.15 9.12 16.67
CA ARG A 317 11.18 9.12 18.14
C ARG A 317 9.80 9.31 18.77
N ASP A 318 8.86 9.91 18.05
CA ASP A 318 7.48 10.18 18.49
C ASP A 318 6.49 9.13 17.91
N VAL A 319 6.99 7.93 17.57
CA VAL A 319 6.17 6.85 16.97
C VAL A 319 4.98 6.40 17.83
N GLN A 320 5.06 6.58 19.15
CA GLN A 320 3.93 6.37 20.07
C GLN A 320 2.71 7.19 19.62
N GLU A 321 2.88 8.50 19.47
CA GLU A 321 1.80 9.43 19.09
C GLU A 321 1.28 9.11 17.69
N ALA A 322 2.16 8.71 16.79
CA ALA A 322 1.78 8.31 15.44
C ALA A 322 0.87 7.06 15.44
N TRP A 323 1.17 6.04 16.26
CA TRP A 323 0.32 4.86 16.40
C TRP A 323 -1.01 5.17 17.10
N GLU A 324 -1.00 5.99 18.14
CA GLU A 324 -2.21 6.46 18.83
C GLU A 324 -3.13 7.20 17.86
N LEU A 325 -2.58 8.11 17.05
CA LEU A 325 -3.32 8.81 16.00
C LEU A 325 -3.91 7.83 14.98
N GLN A 326 -3.10 6.89 14.45
CA GLN A 326 -3.60 5.90 13.48
C GLN A 326 -4.74 5.04 14.05
N ALA A 327 -4.71 4.74 15.35
CA ALA A 327 -5.76 3.97 16.03
C ALA A 327 -7.11 4.71 16.08
N THR A 328 -7.12 6.05 16.04
CA THR A 328 -8.37 6.82 15.96
C THR A 328 -9.05 6.71 14.61
N GLY A 329 -8.30 6.48 13.53
CA GLY A 329 -8.79 6.55 12.16
C GLY A 329 -8.83 7.97 11.57
N GLU A 330 -8.54 9.01 12.35
CA GLU A 330 -8.53 10.43 11.95
C GLU A 330 -7.27 10.84 11.17
N CYS A 331 -6.85 9.98 10.24
CA CYS A 331 -5.70 10.22 9.37
C CYS A 331 -5.93 9.64 7.96
N GLY A 332 -5.23 10.21 6.98
CA GLY A 332 -4.99 9.59 5.69
C GLY A 332 -3.78 8.66 5.79
N LYS A 333 -2.67 9.05 5.16
CA LYS A 333 -1.37 8.43 5.38
C LYS A 333 -0.58 9.21 6.43
N VAL A 334 0.09 8.48 7.33
CA VAL A 334 1.07 9.03 8.27
C VAL A 334 2.47 8.64 7.78
N VAL A 335 3.43 9.55 7.88
CA VAL A 335 4.84 9.29 7.51
C VAL A 335 5.74 9.54 8.72
N LEU A 336 6.67 8.63 9.00
CA LEU A 336 7.73 8.84 9.97
C LEU A 336 9.01 9.33 9.28
N HIS A 337 9.71 10.25 9.95
CA HIS A 337 11.05 10.71 9.60
C HIS A 337 12.07 10.12 10.58
N PRO A 338 12.88 9.12 10.18
CA PRO A 338 13.79 8.43 11.10
C PRO A 338 14.91 9.30 11.71
N TRP A 339 15.16 10.47 11.13
CA TRP A 339 16.29 11.34 11.50
C TRP A 339 15.89 12.66 12.18
N GLY A 340 14.60 12.89 12.40
CA GLY A 340 14.07 14.15 12.92
C GLY A 340 13.54 15.07 11.84
#